data_AF-A0A7V7V229-F1
#
_entry.id   AF-A0A7V7V229-F1
#
_cell.length_a   1.000
_cell.length_b   1.000
_cell.length_c   1.000
_cell.angle_alpha   90.00
_cell.angle_beta   90.00
_cell.angle_gamma   90.00
#
_symmetry.space_group_name_H-M   'P 1'
#
loop_
_entity.id
_entity.type
_entity.pdbx_description
1 polymer ?
#
loop_
_entity_poly.entity_id
_entity_poly.type
_entity_poly.pdbx_seq_one_letter_code
_entity_poly.pdbx_strand_id
1 'polypeptide(L)' 'MIDYRIISRENYSNKIGELVTMLEHTRDVTLSEISNLNQRVLYLRKSLEESNDNYELPPIARFCLTMDTNLS' A
#
# COMPACT_ATOMS: atom_id res chain seq x y z
N MET A 1 -7.14 -6.73 13.80
CA MET A 1 -6.12 -7.50 13.05
C MET A 1 -6.84 -8.24 11.95
N ILE A 2 -6.44 -8.04 10.70
CA ILE A 2 -7.07 -8.68 9.54
C ILE A 2 -6.67 -10.17 9.54
N ASP A 3 -7.63 -11.09 9.49
CA ASP A 3 -7.35 -12.53 9.46
C ASP A 3 -6.62 -12.87 8.16
N TYR A 4 -5.50 -13.60 8.27
CA TYR A 4 -4.67 -13.97 7.12
C TYR A 4 -4.48 -15.47 7.08
N ARG A 5 -4.99 -16.07 5.99
CA ARG A 5 -4.80 -17.49 5.69
C ARG A 5 -4.43 -17.61 4.23
N ILE A 6 -3.31 -18.27 3.96
CA ILE A 6 -2.91 -18.58 2.58
C ILE A 6 -3.79 -19.73 2.10
N ILE A 7 -4.82 -19.38 1.34
CA ILE A 7 -5.70 -20.31 0.65
C ILE A 7 -5.59 -20.06 -0.84
N SER A 8 -5.58 -21.12 -1.66
CA SER A 8 -5.65 -20.92 -3.11
C SER A 8 -7.04 -20.39 -3.48
N ARG A 9 -7.10 -19.23 -4.12
CA ARG A 9 -8.35 -18.72 -4.70
C ARG A 9 -8.87 -19.64 -5.79
N GLU A 10 -10.19 -19.86 -5.78
CA GLU A 10 -10.90 -20.53 -6.87
C GLU A 10 -10.68 -19.77 -8.20
N ASN A 11 -10.71 -20.49 -9.31
CA ASN A 11 -10.47 -19.97 -10.67
C ASN A 11 -9.02 -19.56 -10.99
N TYR A 12 -8.07 -19.82 -10.08
CA TYR A 12 -6.63 -19.71 -10.34
C TYR A 12 -5.94 -21.06 -10.15
N SER A 13 -4.81 -21.27 -10.83
CA SER A 13 -3.93 -22.40 -10.51
C SER A 13 -3.34 -22.24 -9.12
N ASN A 14 -3.05 -23.32 -8.40
CA ASN A 14 -2.70 -23.28 -6.96
C ASN A 14 -1.76 -22.15 -6.55
N LYS A 15 -0.56 -22.07 -7.15
CA LYS A 15 0.44 -21.03 -6.83
C LYS A 15 -0.03 -19.61 -7.16
N ILE A 16 -0.84 -19.46 -8.22
CA ILE A 16 -1.42 -18.16 -8.59
C ILE A 16 -2.54 -17.80 -7.61
N GLY A 17 -3.36 -18.77 -7.19
CA GLY A 17 -4.41 -18.55 -6.19
C GLY A 17 -3.84 -18.16 -4.82
N GLU A 18 -2.73 -18.76 -4.40
CA GLU A 18 -2.00 -18.36 -3.20
C GLU A 18 -1.45 -16.93 -3.32
N LEU A 19 -0.84 -16.59 -4.47
CA LEU A 19 -0.34 -15.24 -4.73
C LEU A 19 -1.47 -14.19 -4.70
N VAL A 20 -2.62 -14.50 -5.29
CA VAL A 20 -3.79 -13.61 -5.25
C VAL A 20 -4.23 -13.36 -3.80
N THR A 21 -4.30 -14.39 -2.97
CA THR A 21 -4.63 -14.25 -1.54
C THR A 21 -3.62 -13.38 -0.79
N MET A 22 -2.33 -13.52 -1.09
CA MET A 22 -1.28 -12.65 -0.53
C MET A 22 -1.46 -11.19 -0.94
N LEU A 23 -1.79 -10.93 -2.21
CA LEU A 23 -2.01 -9.58 -2.74
C LEU A 23 -3.29 -8.95 -2.16
N GLU A 24 -4.36 -9.72 -2.02
CA GLU A 24 -5.61 -9.27 -1.38
C GLU A 24 -5.39 -8.88 0.08
N HIS A 25 -4.70 -9.73 0.85
CA HIS A 25 -4.35 -9.40 2.22
C HIS A 25 -3.49 -8.14 2.31
N THR A 26 -2.49 -8.02 1.43
CA THR A 26 -1.63 -6.83 1.37
C THR A 26 -2.43 -5.57 1.07
N ARG A 27 -3.40 -5.64 0.15
CA ARG A 27 -4.32 -4.55 -0.16
C ARG A 27 -5.19 -4.19 1.05
N ASP A 28 -5.77 -5.16 1.74
CA ASP A 28 -6.67 -4.92 2.86
C ASP A 28 -5.93 -4.28 4.05
N VAL A 29 -4.72 -4.75 4.36
CA VAL A 29 -3.83 -4.12 5.35
C VAL A 29 -3.51 -2.69 4.95
N THR A 30 -3.11 -2.48 3.70
CA THR A 30 -2.79 -1.14 3.15
C THR A 30 -3.99 -0.19 3.29
N LEU A 31 -5.18 -0.63 2.88
CA LEU A 31 -6.41 0.16 2.98
C LEU A 31 -6.77 0.48 4.44
N SER A 32 -6.57 -0.48 5.34
CA SER A 32 -6.78 -0.28 6.77
C SER A 32 -5.81 0.75 7.34
N GLU A 33 -4.53 0.72 6.98
CA GLU A 33 -3.51 1.67 7.44
C GLU A 33 -3.78 3.09 6.96
N ILE A 34 -4.22 3.25 5.71
CA ILE A 34 -4.51 4.57 5.14
C ILE A 34 -5.92 5.08 5.44
N SER A 35 -6.80 4.25 6.02
CA SER A 35 -8.22 4.60 6.27
C SER A 35 -8.42 5.86 7.12
N ASN A 36 -7.46 6.15 8.00
CA ASN A 36 -7.47 7.31 8.89
C ASN A 36 -6.60 8.47 8.38
N LEU A 37 -6.00 8.35 7.19
CA LEU A 37 -5.26 9.44 6.57
C LEU A 37 -6.26 10.43 5.96
N ASN A 38 -6.23 11.67 6.45
CA ASN A 38 -6.97 12.77 5.84
C ASN A 38 -6.48 12.92 4.38
N GLN A 39 -7.40 13.16 3.43
CA GLN A 39 -7.09 13.42 2.01
C GLN A 39 -5.91 14.37 1.81
N ARG A 40 -5.71 15.35 2.69
CA ARG A 40 -4.54 16.25 2.67
C ARG A 40 -3.20 15.50 2.71
N VAL A 41 -3.07 14.40 3.44
CA VAL A 41 -1.83 13.60 3.57
C VAL A 41 -1.50 12.84 2.28
N LEU A 42 -2.52 12.34 1.57
CA LEU A 42 -2.34 11.60 0.32
C LEU A 42 -1.84 12.47 -0.85
N TYR A 43 -1.95 13.80 -0.74
CA TYR A 43 -1.43 14.76 -1.72
C TYR A 43 -0.06 15.37 -1.36
N LEU A 44 0.58 14.96 -0.25
CA LEU A 44 1.81 15.62 0.23
C LEU A 44 3.09 15.22 -0.50
N ARG A 45 3.09 15.09 -1.84
CA ARG A 45 4.38 15.25 -2.56
C ARG A 45 4.82 16.71 -2.55
N LYS A 46 3.87 17.65 -2.58
CA LYS A 46 4.16 19.09 -2.60
C LYS A 46 4.41 19.70 -1.22
N SER A 47 3.70 19.25 -0.19
CA SER A 47 3.82 19.86 1.14
C SER A 47 4.94 19.28 2.00
N LEU A 48 5.40 18.05 1.75
CA LEU A 48 6.56 17.48 2.48
C LEU A 48 7.89 18.17 2.11
N GLU A 49 7.98 18.79 0.93
CA GLU A 49 9.11 19.65 0.56
C GLU A 49 9.06 21.03 1.26
N GLU A 50 7.88 21.46 1.74
CA GLU A 50 7.66 22.79 2.33
C GLU A 50 7.49 22.76 3.87
N SER A 51 7.14 21.63 4.48
CA SER A 51 6.96 21.51 5.93
C SER A 51 8.15 20.83 6.61
N ASN A 52 8.82 21.55 7.50
CA ASN A 52 9.96 21.11 8.32
C ASN A 52 9.61 20.08 9.42
N ASP A 53 8.53 19.32 9.22
CA ASP A 53 8.04 18.34 10.17
C ASP A 53 8.58 16.95 9.79
N ASN A 54 9.13 16.24 10.77
CA ASN A 54 9.61 14.86 10.67
C ASN A 54 8.44 13.87 10.52
N TYR A 55 7.58 14.06 9.52
CA TYR A 55 6.53 13.12 9.19
C TYR A 55 7.14 11.96 8.40
N GLU A 56 7.27 10.81 9.06
CA GLU A 56 7.73 9.60 8.41
C GLU A 56 6.63 9.05 7.50
N LEU A 57 6.88 9.09 6.19
CA LEU A 57 5.96 8.57 5.19
C LEU A 57 5.72 7.07 5.43
N PRO A 58 4.46 6.59 5.36
CA PRO A 58 4.19 5.16 5.43
C PRO A 58 4.91 4.43 4.27
N PRO A 59 5.37 3.18 4.48
CA PRO A 59 6.15 2.44 3.48
C PRO A 59 5.51 2.39 2.09
N ILE A 60 4.17 2.33 2.02
CA ILE A 60 3.44 2.33 0.75
C ILE A 60 3.53 3.67 0.00
N ALA A 61 3.48 4.81 0.71
CA ALA A 61 3.65 6.12 0.09
C ALA A 61 5.07 6.27 -0.46
N ARG A 62 6.08 5.72 0.25
CA ARG A 62 7.46 5.65 -0.23
C ARG A 62 7.58 4.75 -1.48
N PHE A 63 6.95 3.58 -1.49
CA PHE A 63 6.94 2.69 -2.65
C PHE A 63 6.31 3.34 -3.89
N CYS A 64 5.14 3.98 -3.74
CA CYS A 64 4.48 4.70 -4.85
C CYS A 64 5.37 5.82 -5.42
N LEU A 65 6.02 6.60 -4.56
CA LEU A 65 6.96 7.66 -4.99
C LEU A 65 8.16 7.09 -5.76
N THR A 66 8.64 5.90 -5.40
CA THR A 66 9.76 5.24 -6.11
C THR A 66 9.35 4.59 -7.44
N MET A 67 8.08 4.25 -7.64
CA MET A 67 7.61 3.72 -8.93
C MET A 67 7.48 4.81 -9.99
N ASP A 68 7.05 6.02 -9.61
CA ASP A 68 6.97 7.17 -10.52
C ASP A 68 8.34 7.59 -11.09
N THR A 69 9.43 7.38 -10.34
CA THR A 69 10.80 7.73 -10.79
C THR A 69 11.41 6.72 -11.76
N ASN A 70 10.78 5.56 -11.98
CA ASN A 70 11.26 4.53 -12.91
C ASN A 70 10.51 4.56 -14.26
N LEU A 71 9.68 5.58 -14.49
CA LEU A 71 8.95 5.81 -15.75
C LEU A 71 9.51 6.99 -16.58
N SER A 72 10.67 7.54 -16.23
CA SER A 72 11.37 8.60 -16.99
C SER A 72 12.53 8.06 -17.80
#